data_AF-A0A9P9QTN0-F1
#
_entry.id   AF-A0A9P9QTN0-F1
#
_cell.length_a   1.000
_cell.length_b   1.000
_cell.length_c   1.000
_cell.angle_alpha   90.00
_cell.angle_beta   90.00
_cell.angle_gamma   90.00
#
_symmetry.space_group_name_H-M   'P 1'
#
loop_
_entity.id
_entity.type
_entity.pdbx_description
1 polymer ?
#
loop_
_entity_poly.entity_id
_entity_poly.type
_entity_poly.pdbx_seq_one_letter_code
_entity_poly.pdbx_strand_id
1 'polypeptide(L)'
;MKPGSLPIRLRARPVCQLCDYIAQQPASRRAFVTASSIKAPSIRRQPTKSHVALPQTVVRCITTTARQLRDLESAREDSASLSDRIAALKGQLADVEAKFKIIYDSPRIQAEAALVATLEELDQVARHTIAIRTQQPVRAKATIRQSSAGAILSGLSGDENAKAPRTRAKARSFGLDALPTLSYLSKLAQDFINHEKVFLGPNVLGHYIHLQRLLNHPRTIPEALYLYANKAIPEEGSSPPKYAEPSPKSARQVIPADLADDALTAAIEAKDMTLALTVVDHTYCAPAWRRHRMITKLGLPSALMGMAPFAIYMIAQELSVYSGYIDPWTFKLYAFAGISTYVACTGTLGFVALTTWNDHHDRVVWRPGVPLLDRYMREDERAALDRIACAWGFKEEWRRGDEDGEEWEGLRQWILLRGMVLDKPDLMPGMNPGR
;
A
#
# COMPACT_ATOMS: atom_id res chain seq x y z
N MET A 1 -30.36 -31.31 47.54
CA MET A 1 -29.02 -31.02 48.08
C MET A 1 -28.05 -32.09 47.57
N LYS A 2 -27.15 -31.72 46.66
CA LYS A 2 -26.10 -32.60 46.12
C LYS A 2 -24.75 -32.08 46.64
N PRO A 3 -23.82 -32.94 47.09
CA PRO A 3 -22.56 -32.49 47.69
C PRO A 3 -21.59 -31.96 46.62
N GLY A 4 -20.92 -30.85 46.94
CA GLY A 4 -19.96 -30.17 46.08
C GLY A 4 -18.63 -30.93 45.95
N SER A 5 -18.10 -30.95 44.73
CA SER A 5 -16.78 -31.49 44.41
C SER A 5 -15.67 -30.55 44.88
N LEU A 6 -14.79 -31.04 45.75
CA LEU A 6 -13.55 -30.37 46.15
C LEU A 6 -12.50 -30.43 45.01
N PRO A 7 -11.61 -29.43 44.88
CA PRO A 7 -10.57 -29.45 43.85
C PRO A 7 -9.47 -30.48 44.21
N ILE A 8 -9.15 -31.33 43.23
CA ILE A 8 -8.06 -32.30 43.30
C ILE A 8 -6.73 -31.54 43.39
N ARG A 9 -6.07 -31.56 44.56
CA ARG A 9 -4.67 -31.16 44.69
C ARG A 9 -3.79 -32.21 44.01
N LEU A 10 -3.02 -31.80 43.00
CA LEU A 10 -1.98 -32.63 42.39
C LEU A 10 -0.93 -33.01 43.44
N ARG A 11 -0.66 -34.32 43.58
CA ARG A 11 0.47 -34.84 44.36
C ARG A 11 1.79 -34.31 43.80
N ALA A 12 2.62 -33.73 44.66
CA ALA A 12 3.99 -33.36 44.30
C ALA A 12 4.78 -34.61 43.90
N ARG A 13 5.34 -34.60 42.69
CA ARG A 13 6.27 -35.64 42.23
C ARG A 13 7.66 -35.38 42.80
N PRO A 14 8.45 -36.42 43.12
CA PRO A 14 9.80 -36.23 43.64
C PRO A 14 10.66 -35.54 42.57
N VAL A 15 11.23 -34.40 42.95
CA VAL A 15 12.14 -33.60 42.11
C VAL A 15 13.51 -34.30 42.05
N CYS A 16 14.16 -34.24 40.89
CA CYS A 16 15.48 -34.83 40.71
C CYS A 16 16.53 -34.10 41.59
N GLN A 17 17.49 -34.78 42.21
CA GLN A 17 18.51 -34.15 43.07
C GLN A 17 19.29 -33.02 42.36
N LEU A 18 19.46 -33.14 41.04
CA LEU A 18 20.10 -32.11 40.22
C LEU A 18 19.24 -30.85 40.06
N CYS A 19 17.93 -31.03 40.01
CA CYS A 19 16.94 -29.98 39.83
C CYS A 19 16.78 -29.17 41.12
N ASP A 20 16.81 -29.83 42.28
CA ASP A 20 16.85 -29.18 43.60
C ASP A 20 18.15 -28.38 43.80
N TYR A 21 19.30 -28.93 43.36
CA TYR A 21 20.58 -28.22 43.42
C TYR A 21 20.59 -26.93 42.59
N ILE A 22 19.99 -26.95 41.39
CA ILE A 22 19.89 -25.77 40.52
C ILE A 22 18.91 -24.74 41.10
N ALA A 23 17.82 -25.19 41.72
CA ALA A 23 16.83 -24.31 42.35
C ALA A 23 17.40 -23.57 43.57
N GLN A 24 18.30 -24.21 44.33
CA GLN A 24 18.96 -23.64 45.50
C GLN A 24 20.05 -22.60 45.17
N GLN A 25 20.44 -22.43 43.90
CA GLN A 25 21.43 -21.42 43.54
C GLN A 25 20.82 -20.00 43.47
N PRO A 26 21.49 -18.98 44.05
CA PRO A 26 21.04 -17.59 44.02
C PRO A 26 21.02 -17.03 42.59
N ALA A 27 20.04 -16.18 42.31
CA ALA A 27 19.65 -15.76 40.95
C ALA A 27 20.74 -15.06 40.12
N SER A 28 21.88 -14.70 40.69
CA SER A 28 23.00 -14.04 39.99
C SER A 28 23.87 -14.96 39.13
N ARG A 29 23.63 -16.29 39.12
CA ARG A 29 24.40 -17.26 38.30
C ARG A 29 23.58 -18.09 37.31
N ARG A 30 22.30 -17.77 37.07
CA ARG A 30 21.46 -18.51 36.10
C ARG A 30 21.66 -17.95 34.69
N ALA A 31 22.55 -18.56 33.89
CA ALA A 31 22.61 -18.34 32.45
C ALA A 31 21.67 -19.35 31.75
N PHE A 32 20.56 -18.87 31.19
CA PHE A 32 19.68 -19.68 30.36
C PHE A 32 20.31 -19.88 28.98
N VAL A 33 20.76 -21.10 28.69
CA VAL A 33 21.09 -21.54 27.33
C VAL A 33 19.93 -22.41 26.86
N THR A 34 19.04 -21.83 26.05
CA THR A 34 18.00 -22.59 25.35
C THR A 34 18.58 -23.18 24.07
N ALA A 35 18.73 -24.50 24.04
CA ALA A 35 19.00 -25.26 22.82
C ALA A 35 17.72 -25.99 22.38
N SER A 36 17.23 -25.68 21.18
CA SER A 36 16.28 -26.50 20.41
C SER A 36 17.02 -27.17 19.25
N SER A 37 16.60 -28.37 18.87
CA SER A 37 17.37 -29.32 18.07
C SER A 37 16.78 -29.60 16.67
N ILE A 38 17.67 -30.06 15.74
CA ILE A 38 17.46 -30.89 14.52
C ILE A 38 16.97 -30.13 13.25
N LYS A 39 17.53 -30.19 12.01
CA LYS A 39 18.64 -30.89 11.31
C LYS A 39 18.88 -30.27 9.89
N ALA A 40 20.06 -30.54 9.29
CA ALA A 40 20.45 -30.60 7.85
C ALA A 40 21.59 -29.60 7.40
N PRO A 41 22.48 -29.93 6.42
CA PRO A 41 23.92 -30.11 6.71
C PRO A 41 24.91 -29.14 6.01
N SER A 42 25.98 -28.84 6.76
CA SER A 42 27.41 -28.63 6.44
C SER A 42 27.87 -28.36 4.98
N ILE A 43 28.43 -27.16 4.75
CA ILE A 43 29.70 -26.97 3.98
C ILE A 43 30.58 -25.90 4.65
N ARG A 44 31.66 -26.36 5.29
CA ARG A 44 33.06 -25.87 5.26
C ARG A 44 33.34 -24.35 5.34
N ARG A 45 33.91 -23.90 6.48
CA ARG A 45 35.27 -23.28 6.57
C ARG A 45 35.69 -23.01 8.03
N GLN A 46 37.01 -22.96 8.19
CA GLN A 46 37.88 -23.07 9.37
C GLN A 46 37.80 -21.95 10.43
N PRO A 47 38.48 -22.12 11.59
CA PRO A 47 38.19 -21.42 12.84
C PRO A 47 39.04 -20.17 13.06
N THR A 48 38.47 -19.16 13.72
CA THR A 48 39.21 -18.05 14.31
C THR A 48 39.20 -18.16 15.84
N LYS A 49 40.37 -18.54 16.35
CA LYS A 49 41.03 -18.11 17.60
C LYS A 49 40.14 -17.66 18.77
N SER A 50 40.17 -18.50 19.79
CA SER A 50 39.79 -18.23 21.17
C SER A 50 40.53 -17.02 21.76
N HIS A 51 39.78 -16.01 22.23
CA HIS A 51 40.28 -15.06 23.23
C HIS A 51 39.65 -15.42 24.58
N VAL A 52 40.52 -15.95 25.45
CA VAL A 52 40.29 -16.12 26.88
C VAL A 52 40.13 -14.72 27.49
N ALA A 53 39.00 -14.46 28.15
CA ALA A 53 38.76 -13.25 28.92
C ALA A 53 39.39 -13.40 30.32
N LEU A 54 40.47 -12.67 30.57
CA LEU A 54 40.98 -12.38 31.92
C LEU A 54 40.25 -11.16 32.50
N PRO A 55 40.05 -11.10 33.83
CA PRO A 55 39.25 -10.07 34.47
C PRO A 55 39.91 -8.70 34.41
N GLN A 56 39.17 -7.68 33.97
CA GLN A 56 39.57 -6.29 33.96
C GLN A 56 39.65 -5.75 35.40
N THR A 57 40.86 -5.38 35.80
CA THR A 57 41.12 -4.50 36.94
C THR A 57 40.61 -3.09 36.64
N VAL A 58 39.76 -2.60 37.53
CA VAL A 58 39.26 -1.22 37.53
C VAL A 58 40.41 -0.28 37.91
N VAL A 59 41.01 0.36 36.91
CA VAL A 59 41.86 1.55 37.11
C VAL A 59 41.00 2.77 36.82
N ARG A 60 40.67 3.53 37.88
CA ARG A 60 40.08 4.87 37.77
C ARG A 60 41.08 5.77 37.06
N CYS A 61 40.82 6.10 35.79
CA CYS A 61 41.52 7.16 35.08
C CYS A 61 40.61 8.40 35.03
N ILE A 62 41.07 9.47 35.68
CA ILE A 62 40.45 10.79 35.70
C ILE A 62 40.81 11.47 34.37
N THR A 63 39.88 11.50 33.41
CA THR A 63 39.93 12.38 32.22
C THR A 63 38.52 12.75 31.78
N THR A 64 37.88 13.66 32.51
CA THR A 64 36.49 14.10 32.25
C THR A 64 36.36 15.26 31.27
N THR A 65 37.44 15.88 30.79
CA THR A 65 37.36 17.10 29.95
C THR A 65 37.53 16.84 28.45
N ALA A 66 38.30 15.82 28.04
CA ALA A 66 38.56 15.54 26.63
C ALA A 66 37.42 14.79 25.91
N ARG A 67 36.64 13.96 26.63
CA ARG A 67 35.42 13.33 26.09
C ARG A 67 34.29 14.36 25.94
N GLN A 68 34.12 15.23 26.92
CA GLN A 68 33.13 16.32 26.82
C GLN A 68 33.45 17.29 25.68
N LEU A 69 34.74 17.58 25.41
CA LEU A 69 35.12 18.38 24.24
C LEU A 69 34.85 17.65 22.92
N ARG A 70 35.12 16.34 22.81
CA ARG A 70 34.79 15.56 21.60
C ARG A 70 33.29 15.39 21.38
N ASP A 71 32.52 15.24 22.45
CA ASP A 71 31.05 15.16 22.38
C ASP A 71 30.41 16.53 22.05
N LEU A 72 31.04 17.63 22.49
CA LEU A 72 30.64 18.99 22.11
C LEU A 72 31.09 19.36 20.69
N GLU A 73 32.25 18.87 20.24
CA GLU A 73 32.73 19.03 18.87
C GLU A 73 31.89 18.21 17.89
N SER A 74 31.55 16.95 18.21
CA SER A 74 30.63 16.15 17.39
C SER A 74 29.22 16.73 17.35
N ALA A 75 28.67 17.19 18.48
CA ALA A 75 27.37 17.88 18.50
C ALA A 75 27.39 19.20 17.71
N ARG A 76 28.55 19.88 17.65
CA ARG A 76 28.74 21.12 16.88
C ARG A 76 28.93 20.86 15.39
N GLU A 77 29.58 19.76 15.02
CA GLU A 77 29.70 19.29 13.64
C GLU A 77 28.36 18.74 13.11
N ASP A 78 27.60 18.03 13.95
CA ASP A 78 26.24 17.57 13.64
C ASP A 78 25.29 18.74 13.48
N SER A 79 25.31 19.75 14.36
CA SER A 79 24.45 20.93 14.22
C SER A 79 24.81 21.82 13.02
N ALA A 80 26.10 21.98 12.71
CA ALA A 80 26.54 22.69 11.51
C ALA A 80 26.15 21.93 10.23
N SER A 81 26.38 20.62 10.18
CA SER A 81 25.99 19.79 9.04
C SER A 81 24.47 19.67 8.87
N LEU A 82 23.70 19.71 9.95
CA LEU A 82 22.23 19.80 9.90
C LEU A 82 21.77 21.15 9.35
N SER A 83 22.39 22.25 9.79
CA SER A 83 22.07 23.59 9.28
C SER A 83 22.35 23.69 7.77
N ASP A 84 23.44 23.11 7.29
CA ASP A 84 23.79 23.07 5.87
C ASP A 84 22.81 22.19 5.07
N ARG A 85 22.40 21.04 5.61
CA ARG A 85 21.37 20.18 5.01
C ARG A 85 20.02 20.90 4.91
N ILE A 86 19.61 21.62 5.95
CA ILE A 86 18.36 22.40 5.96
C ILE A 86 18.41 23.52 4.92
N ALA A 87 19.55 24.21 4.80
CA ALA A 87 19.74 25.24 3.78
C ALA A 87 19.69 24.65 2.35
N ALA A 88 20.31 23.49 2.13
CA ALA A 88 20.25 22.78 0.85
C ALA A 88 18.81 22.37 0.50
N LEU A 89 18.03 21.86 1.47
CA LEU A 89 16.63 21.50 1.24
C LEU A 89 15.75 22.71 0.92
N LYS A 90 16.00 23.86 1.53
CA LYS A 90 15.30 25.10 1.16
C LYS A 90 15.64 25.53 -0.26
N GLY A 91 16.90 25.36 -0.68
CA GLY A 91 17.31 25.58 -2.06
C GLY A 91 16.54 24.66 -3.01
N GLN A 92 16.52 23.35 -2.74
CA GLN A 92 15.77 22.38 -3.54
C GLN A 92 14.27 22.68 -3.59
N LEU A 93 13.67 23.09 -2.48
CA LEU A 93 12.26 23.48 -2.45
C LEU A 93 12.00 24.72 -3.31
N ALA A 94 12.87 25.73 -3.23
CA ALA A 94 12.76 26.93 -4.07
C ALA A 94 12.93 26.59 -5.56
N ASP A 95 13.81 25.64 -5.90
CA ASP A 95 13.98 25.14 -7.27
C ASP A 95 12.71 24.44 -7.78
N VAL A 96 12.05 23.64 -6.93
CA VAL A 96 10.77 22.97 -7.26
C VAL A 96 9.65 24.00 -7.43
N GLU A 97 9.55 24.99 -6.55
CA GLU A 97 8.59 26.10 -6.69
C GLU A 97 8.81 26.91 -7.97
N ALA A 98 10.07 27.13 -8.36
CA ALA A 98 10.40 27.76 -9.63
C ALA A 98 9.94 26.91 -10.81
N LYS A 99 10.12 25.58 -10.76
CA LYS A 99 9.61 24.66 -11.79
C LYS A 99 8.09 24.69 -11.90
N PHE A 100 7.36 24.78 -10.79
CA PHE A 100 5.90 24.95 -10.83
C PHE A 100 5.49 26.28 -11.46
N LYS A 101 6.14 27.38 -11.11
CA LYS A 101 5.88 28.69 -11.76
C LYS A 101 6.14 28.62 -13.26
N ILE A 102 7.21 27.97 -13.69
CA ILE A 102 7.48 27.74 -15.11
C ILE A 102 6.35 26.96 -15.80
N ILE A 103 5.79 25.94 -15.14
CA ILE A 103 4.64 25.17 -15.66
C ILE A 103 3.37 26.03 -15.73
N TYR A 104 3.13 26.87 -14.73
CA TYR A 104 1.97 27.76 -14.69
C TYR A 104 2.05 28.87 -15.73
N ASP A 105 3.24 29.45 -15.93
CA ASP A 105 3.45 30.58 -16.84
C ASP A 105 3.68 30.12 -18.28
N SER A 106 4.04 28.85 -18.51
CA SER A 106 4.30 28.37 -19.87
C SER A 106 3.04 28.41 -20.75
N PRO A 107 3.15 28.90 -22.00
CA PRO A 107 2.05 28.93 -22.96
C PRO A 107 1.76 27.54 -23.56
N ARG A 108 2.67 26.59 -23.40
CA ARG A 108 2.57 25.21 -23.90
C ARG A 108 2.26 24.26 -22.74
N ILE A 109 1.32 23.34 -22.96
CA ILE A 109 1.06 22.24 -22.02
C ILE A 109 2.27 21.31 -22.01
N GLN A 110 2.82 21.06 -20.82
CA GLN A 110 3.97 20.18 -20.63
C GLN A 110 3.56 18.70 -20.71
N ALA A 111 4.49 17.85 -21.15
CA ALA A 111 4.27 16.41 -21.20
C ALA A 111 4.14 15.81 -19.80
N GLU A 112 3.39 14.71 -19.67
CA GLU A 112 3.16 14.02 -18.39
C GLU A 112 4.48 13.68 -17.67
N ALA A 113 5.51 13.25 -18.41
CA ALA A 113 6.82 12.90 -17.85
C ALA A 113 7.51 14.06 -17.11
N ALA A 114 7.34 15.30 -17.58
CA ALA A 114 7.90 16.47 -16.90
C ALA A 114 7.16 16.75 -15.58
N LEU A 115 5.83 16.58 -15.58
CA LEU A 115 5.00 16.75 -14.38
C LEU A 115 5.38 15.70 -13.31
N VAL A 116 5.54 14.44 -13.73
CA VAL A 116 5.99 13.36 -12.83
C VAL A 116 7.37 13.67 -12.25
N ALA A 117 8.34 14.10 -13.06
CA ALA A 117 9.67 14.45 -12.58
C ALA A 117 9.63 15.56 -11.52
N THR A 118 8.80 16.60 -11.70
CA THR A 118 8.64 17.66 -10.69
C THR A 118 8.02 17.17 -9.39
N LEU A 119 7.07 16.24 -9.44
CA LEU A 119 6.48 15.62 -8.25
C LEU A 119 7.45 14.66 -7.56
N GLU A 120 8.28 13.94 -8.31
CA GLU A 120 9.33 13.09 -7.75
C GLU A 120 10.38 13.90 -6.98
N GLU A 121 10.75 15.08 -7.49
CA GLU A 121 11.62 16.00 -6.77
C GLU A 121 10.98 16.49 -5.47
N LEU A 122 9.68 16.80 -5.48
CA LEU A 122 8.94 17.16 -4.28
C LEU A 122 8.88 16.00 -3.27
N ASP A 123 8.70 14.76 -3.73
CA ASP A 123 8.75 13.55 -2.89
C ASP A 123 10.15 13.35 -2.28
N GLN A 124 11.21 13.57 -3.05
CA GLN A 124 12.58 13.53 -2.52
C GLN A 124 12.78 14.57 -1.41
N VAL A 125 12.33 15.81 -1.62
CA VAL A 125 12.35 16.85 -0.58
C VAL A 125 11.54 16.39 0.64
N ALA A 126 10.34 15.85 0.47
CA ALA A 126 9.52 15.33 1.57
C ALA A 126 10.26 14.24 2.37
N ARG A 127 10.84 13.24 1.70
CA ARG A 127 11.60 12.16 2.34
C ARG A 127 12.81 12.70 3.12
N HIS A 128 13.54 13.65 2.54
CA HIS A 128 14.67 14.28 3.22
C HIS A 128 14.23 15.08 4.46
N THR A 129 13.11 15.81 4.38
CA THR A 129 12.58 16.56 5.53
C THR A 129 12.13 15.64 6.66
N ILE A 130 11.48 14.52 6.32
CA ILE A 130 11.07 13.50 7.28
C ILE A 130 12.29 12.86 7.93
N ALA A 131 13.31 12.47 7.14
CA ALA A 131 14.52 11.85 7.67
C ALA A 131 15.29 12.75 8.64
N ILE A 132 15.37 14.07 8.36
CA ILE A 132 15.97 15.03 9.29
C ILE A 132 15.13 15.13 10.57
N ARG A 133 13.79 15.17 10.45
CA ARG A 133 12.89 15.26 11.61
C ARG A 133 12.92 14.01 12.48
N THR A 134 13.02 12.82 11.89
CA THR A 134 13.05 11.54 12.61
C THR A 134 14.46 11.15 13.08
N GLN A 135 15.48 11.97 12.82
CA GLN A 135 16.89 11.67 13.06
C GLN A 135 17.36 10.33 12.44
N GLN A 136 16.62 9.81 11.45
CA GLN A 136 16.99 8.60 10.76
C GLN A 136 17.96 8.95 9.63
N PRO A 137 19.13 8.29 9.52
CA PRO A 137 19.99 8.48 8.38
C PRO A 137 19.24 8.03 7.12
N VAL A 138 19.10 8.94 6.16
CA VAL A 138 18.57 8.62 4.82
C VAL A 138 19.41 7.44 4.30
N ARG A 139 18.78 6.29 4.10
CA ARG A 139 19.43 5.11 3.54
C ARG A 139 19.69 5.40 2.07
N ALA A 140 20.77 6.11 1.78
CA ALA A 140 21.28 6.21 0.42
C ALA A 140 21.43 4.78 -0.10
N LYS A 141 20.92 4.52 -1.31
CA LYS A 141 21.22 3.29 -2.05
C LYS A 141 22.73 3.28 -2.27
N ALA A 142 23.47 2.74 -1.32
CA ALA A 142 24.89 2.53 -1.47
C ALA A 142 25.06 1.50 -2.58
N THR A 143 25.40 1.96 -3.77
CA THR A 143 26.09 1.10 -4.73
C THR A 143 27.34 0.62 -4.00
N ILE A 144 27.33 -0.66 -3.61
CA ILE A 144 28.47 -1.33 -3.01
C ILE A 144 29.56 -1.38 -4.09
N ARG A 145 30.33 -0.29 -4.21
CA ARG A 145 31.66 -0.36 -4.79
C ARG A 145 32.55 -0.85 -3.66
N GLN A 146 33.03 -2.08 -3.86
CA GLN A 146 33.97 -2.79 -3.00
C GLN A 146 34.99 -1.82 -2.39
N SER A 147 34.92 -1.68 -1.07
CA SER A 147 35.90 -0.96 -0.28
C SER A 147 37.26 -1.64 -0.45
N SER A 148 38.19 -1.00 -1.14
CA SER A 148 39.61 -1.27 -1.00
C SER A 148 40.22 -0.22 -0.07
N ALA A 149 41.13 -0.67 0.79
CA ALA A 149 41.68 0.03 1.95
C ALA A 149 42.53 1.30 1.64
N GLY A 150 42.40 1.89 0.44
CA GLY A 150 43.15 3.08 0.03
C GLY A 150 42.65 4.40 0.61
N ALA A 151 41.36 4.50 1.00
CA ALA A 151 40.80 5.75 1.50
C ALA A 151 41.25 6.13 2.92
N ILE A 152 41.73 5.16 3.72
CA ILE A 152 42.17 5.39 5.10
C ILE A 152 43.62 5.93 5.15
N LEU A 153 44.42 5.68 4.11
CA LEU A 153 45.81 6.14 4.07
C LEU A 153 45.97 7.56 3.49
N SER A 154 44.97 8.06 2.77
CA SER A 154 45.04 9.41 2.19
C SER A 154 44.79 10.54 3.21
N GLY A 155 44.37 10.21 4.44
CA GLY A 155 44.07 11.19 5.49
C GLY A 155 45.24 11.52 6.44
N LEU A 156 46.43 10.98 6.21
CA LEU A 156 47.57 11.07 7.16
C LEU A 156 48.83 11.74 6.57
N SER A 157 48.77 12.31 5.37
CA SER A 157 49.84 13.15 4.83
C SER A 157 49.47 14.62 5.01
N GLY A 158 50.09 15.25 5.99
CA GLY A 158 49.92 16.67 6.28
C GLY A 158 50.61 17.57 5.25
N ASP A 159 50.11 18.79 5.15
CA ASP A 159 50.90 19.93 4.69
C ASP A 159 50.50 21.17 5.51
N GLU A 160 51.54 21.88 5.95
CA GLU A 160 51.45 23.10 6.73
C GLU A 160 51.11 24.33 5.86
N ASN A 161 50.45 25.30 6.49
CA ASN A 161 50.54 26.73 6.22
C ASN A 161 49.80 27.33 5.01
N ALA A 162 48.59 27.86 5.26
CA ALA A 162 48.11 29.09 4.62
C ALA A 162 47.07 29.78 5.51
N LYS A 163 47.47 30.81 6.26
CA LYS A 163 46.56 31.75 6.92
C LYS A 163 45.92 32.67 5.87
N ALA A 164 44.64 32.47 5.59
CA ALA A 164 43.78 33.45 4.93
C ALA A 164 42.74 34.00 5.94
N PRO A 165 42.36 35.29 5.87
CA PRO A 165 41.55 35.96 6.87
C PRO A 165 40.09 35.48 6.84
N ARG A 166 39.63 34.89 7.95
CA ARG A 166 38.25 34.49 8.16
C ARG A 166 37.38 35.71 8.49
N THR A 167 36.69 36.26 7.51
CA THR A 167 35.47 37.04 7.75
C THR A 167 34.40 36.08 8.26
N ARG A 168 34.24 36.03 9.59
CA ARG A 168 33.17 35.28 10.26
C ARG A 168 31.83 35.97 10.00
N ALA A 169 31.19 35.66 8.88
CA ALA A 169 29.74 35.78 8.78
C ALA A 169 29.14 34.78 9.78
N LYS A 170 28.37 35.26 10.75
CA LYS A 170 27.65 34.42 11.72
C LYS A 170 26.69 33.52 10.93
N ALA A 171 27.07 32.26 10.71
CA ALA A 171 26.14 31.24 10.24
C ALA A 171 25.02 31.14 11.29
N ARG A 172 23.82 31.60 10.94
CA ARG A 172 22.62 31.41 11.76
C ARG A 172 22.38 29.90 11.79
N SER A 173 22.61 29.26 12.93
CA SER A 173 22.24 27.86 13.13
C SER A 173 20.73 27.74 12.92
N PHE A 174 20.31 27.07 11.86
CA PHE A 174 18.90 26.78 11.64
C PHE A 174 18.47 25.69 12.63
N GLY A 175 17.54 26.02 13.52
CA GLY A 175 16.86 25.03 14.36
C GLY A 175 15.91 24.14 13.55
N LEU A 176 15.38 23.10 14.17
CA LEU A 176 14.39 22.20 13.55
C LEU A 176 13.13 22.94 13.05
N ASP A 177 12.83 24.10 13.62
CA ASP A 177 11.70 24.98 13.23
C ASP A 177 11.91 25.66 11.87
N ALA A 178 13.14 25.64 11.35
CA ALA A 178 13.45 26.19 10.05
C ALA A 178 13.11 25.23 8.89
N LEU A 179 12.79 23.96 9.16
CA LEU A 179 12.39 23.02 8.11
C LEU A 179 11.03 23.39 7.50
N PRO A 180 10.80 23.11 6.21
CA PRO A 180 9.49 23.28 5.61
C PRO A 180 8.45 22.42 6.34
N THR A 181 7.27 22.98 6.54
CA THR A 181 6.19 22.29 7.24
C THR A 181 5.60 21.22 6.33
N LEU A 182 5.29 20.03 6.85
CA LEU A 182 4.71 18.93 6.06
C LEU A 182 3.36 19.32 5.44
N SER A 183 2.57 20.13 6.15
CA SER A 183 1.32 20.69 5.63
C SER A 183 1.54 21.68 4.49
N TYR A 184 2.67 22.38 4.46
CA TYR A 184 3.02 23.27 3.34
C TYR A 184 3.31 22.46 2.08
N LEU A 185 4.09 21.37 2.20
CA LEU A 185 4.37 20.48 1.06
C LEU A 185 3.10 19.81 0.52
N SER A 186 2.20 19.39 1.42
CA SER A 186 0.91 18.79 1.03
C SER A 186 0.02 19.79 0.29
N LYS A 187 -0.09 21.04 0.79
CA LYS A 187 -0.82 22.12 0.13
C LYS A 187 -0.23 22.47 -1.23
N LEU A 188 1.08 22.59 -1.32
CA LEU A 188 1.76 22.88 -2.57
C LEU A 188 1.51 21.76 -3.61
N ALA A 189 1.48 20.49 -3.19
CA ALA A 189 1.12 19.38 -4.06
C ALA A 189 -0.36 19.42 -4.49
N GLN A 190 -1.26 19.85 -3.60
CA GLN A 190 -2.67 20.05 -3.90
C GLN A 190 -2.88 21.19 -4.90
N ASP A 191 -2.23 22.34 -4.68
CA ASP A 191 -2.28 23.49 -5.60
C ASP A 191 -1.79 23.11 -7.00
N PHE A 192 -0.76 22.25 -7.08
CA PHE A 192 -0.26 21.72 -8.33
C PHE A 192 -1.29 20.88 -9.09
N ILE A 193 -1.99 19.97 -8.42
CA ILE A 193 -3.02 19.14 -9.05
C ILE A 193 -4.25 19.95 -9.42
N ASN A 194 -4.59 20.97 -8.63
CA ASN A 194 -5.76 21.82 -8.87
C ASN A 194 -5.58 22.73 -10.08
N HIS A 195 -4.34 22.99 -10.51
CA HIS A 195 -4.05 23.88 -11.63
C HIS A 195 -4.55 23.34 -12.99
N GLU A 196 -5.27 24.15 -13.76
CA GLU A 196 -5.93 23.74 -15.02
C GLU A 196 -4.98 23.16 -16.08
N LYS A 197 -3.76 23.70 -16.19
CA LYS A 197 -2.75 23.26 -17.18
C LYS A 197 -2.12 21.89 -16.89
N VAL A 198 -2.31 21.35 -15.69
CA VAL A 198 -1.68 20.09 -15.29
C VAL A 198 -2.54 18.91 -15.74
N PHE A 199 -2.02 18.08 -16.64
CA PHE A 199 -2.66 16.83 -17.03
C PHE A 199 -2.63 15.84 -15.86
N LEU A 200 -3.79 15.39 -15.41
CA LEU A 200 -3.90 14.44 -14.31
C LEU A 200 -3.99 13.01 -14.86
N GLY A 201 -2.82 12.44 -15.17
CA GLY A 201 -2.67 11.04 -15.55
C GLY A 201 -2.65 10.08 -14.35
N PRO A 202 -2.75 8.76 -14.58
CA PRO A 202 -2.68 7.76 -13.51
C PRO A 202 -1.32 7.76 -12.81
N ASN A 203 -0.21 8.04 -13.52
CA ASN A 203 1.12 8.09 -12.90
C ASN A 203 1.24 9.29 -11.95
N VAL A 204 0.81 10.47 -12.40
CA VAL A 204 0.76 11.70 -11.59
C VAL A 204 -0.07 11.48 -10.33
N LEU A 205 -1.25 10.87 -10.47
CA LEU A 205 -2.13 10.53 -9.36
C LEU A 205 -1.47 9.54 -8.37
N GLY A 206 -0.77 8.51 -8.88
CA GLY A 206 -0.07 7.55 -8.04
C GLY A 206 1.05 8.17 -7.22
N HIS A 207 1.88 9.02 -7.82
CA HIS A 207 2.91 9.78 -7.10
C HIS A 207 2.31 10.71 -6.05
N TYR A 208 1.18 11.34 -6.35
CA TYR A 208 0.48 12.19 -5.38
C TYR A 208 -0.06 11.42 -4.18
N ILE A 209 -0.75 10.29 -4.41
CA ILE A 209 -1.28 9.45 -3.32
C ILE A 209 -0.13 8.96 -2.43
N HIS A 210 0.97 8.50 -3.04
CA HIS A 210 2.16 8.10 -2.31
C HIS A 210 2.75 9.26 -1.49
N LEU A 211 2.86 10.45 -2.07
CA LEU A 211 3.34 11.64 -1.38
C LEU A 211 2.44 12.02 -0.19
N GLN A 212 1.12 12.02 -0.35
CA GLN A 212 0.20 12.35 0.74
C GLN A 212 0.21 11.30 1.86
N ARG A 213 0.40 10.02 1.51
CA ARG A 213 0.62 8.95 2.48
C ARG A 213 1.91 9.18 3.28
N LEU A 214 3.02 9.53 2.61
CA LEU A 214 4.28 9.86 3.30
C LEU A 214 4.17 11.08 4.23
N LEU A 215 3.40 12.10 3.82
CA LEU A 215 3.18 13.31 4.61
C LEU A 215 2.17 13.11 5.76
N ASN A 216 1.54 11.92 5.87
CA ASN A 216 0.44 11.62 6.79
C ASN A 216 -0.73 12.61 6.67
N HIS A 217 -1.05 13.04 5.44
CA HIS A 217 -2.16 13.97 5.17
C HIS A 217 -3.13 13.42 4.10
N PRO A 218 -3.87 12.33 4.38
CA PRO A 218 -4.71 11.70 3.37
C PRO A 218 -6.01 12.46 3.05
N ARG A 219 -6.37 13.50 3.81
CA ARG A 219 -7.63 14.25 3.66
C ARG A 219 -7.84 14.87 2.29
N THR A 220 -6.77 15.12 1.56
CA THR A 220 -6.82 15.71 0.21
C THR A 220 -6.91 14.65 -0.90
N ILE A 221 -6.79 13.35 -0.58
CA ILE A 221 -6.84 12.27 -1.58
C ILE A 221 -8.22 12.19 -2.27
N PRO A 222 -9.36 12.21 -1.55
CA PRO A 222 -10.67 12.15 -2.20
C PRO A 222 -10.90 13.29 -3.20
N GLU A 223 -10.42 14.50 -2.89
CA GLU A 223 -10.47 15.65 -3.79
C GLU A 223 -9.69 15.39 -5.09
N ALA A 224 -8.47 14.85 -4.98
CA ALA A 224 -7.69 14.48 -6.16
C ALA A 224 -8.34 13.38 -7.01
N LEU A 225 -9.00 12.39 -6.38
CA LEU A 225 -9.75 11.34 -7.08
C LEU A 225 -10.99 11.92 -7.79
N TYR A 226 -11.68 12.86 -7.15
CA TYR A 226 -12.80 13.57 -7.77
C TYR A 226 -12.35 14.43 -8.96
N LEU A 227 -11.21 15.12 -8.83
CA LEU A 227 -10.62 15.90 -9.91
C LEU A 227 -10.18 15.02 -11.06
N TYR A 228 -9.64 13.82 -10.80
CA TYR A 228 -9.33 12.86 -11.85
C TYR A 228 -10.55 12.58 -12.74
N ALA A 229 -11.74 12.43 -12.18
CA ALA A 229 -12.93 12.17 -12.99
C ALA A 229 -13.49 13.41 -13.72
N ASN A 230 -13.36 14.60 -13.13
CA ASN A 230 -14.11 15.80 -13.56
C ASN A 230 -13.25 16.94 -14.10
N LYS A 231 -11.92 16.81 -14.11
CA LYS A 231 -11.02 17.87 -14.59
C LYS A 231 -10.93 17.86 -16.11
N ALA A 232 -10.97 19.04 -16.72
CA ALA A 232 -10.76 19.20 -18.16
C ALA A 232 -9.37 18.69 -18.56
N ILE A 233 -9.30 17.95 -19.67
CA ILE A 233 -8.08 17.27 -20.11
C ILE A 233 -7.31 18.21 -21.05
N PRO A 234 -6.14 18.74 -20.66
CA PRO A 234 -5.33 19.56 -21.56
C PRO A 234 -4.71 18.72 -22.68
N GLU A 235 -4.80 19.19 -23.93
CA GLU A 235 -4.18 18.54 -25.09
C GLU A 235 -2.68 18.88 -25.17
N GLU A 236 -1.84 17.85 -25.11
CA GLU A 236 -0.37 17.99 -25.11
C GLU A 236 0.13 18.82 -26.31
N GLY A 237 1.02 19.78 -26.04
CA GLY A 237 1.70 20.55 -27.08
C GLY A 237 0.85 21.55 -27.85
N SER A 238 -0.42 21.74 -27.50
CA SER A 238 -1.27 22.77 -28.09
C SER A 238 -0.85 24.19 -27.63
N SER A 239 -0.81 25.13 -28.57
CA SER A 239 -0.64 26.57 -28.35
C SER A 239 -1.62 27.30 -29.26
N PRO A 240 -2.71 27.91 -28.75
CA PRO A 240 -3.12 28.06 -27.34
C PRO A 240 -3.52 26.72 -26.66
N PRO A 241 -3.51 26.65 -25.31
CA PRO A 241 -3.90 25.44 -24.58
C PRO A 241 -5.35 25.08 -24.90
N LYS A 242 -5.55 23.91 -25.49
CA LYS A 242 -6.87 23.34 -25.74
C LYS A 242 -7.22 22.37 -24.63
N TYR A 243 -8.48 22.39 -24.23
CA TYR A 243 -9.02 21.54 -23.18
C TYR A 243 -10.15 20.70 -23.76
N ALA A 244 -10.07 19.39 -23.55
CA ALA A 244 -11.14 18.48 -23.84
C ALA A 244 -12.08 18.36 -22.62
N GLU A 245 -13.38 18.26 -22.89
CA GLU A 245 -14.38 18.08 -21.85
C GLU A 245 -14.18 16.74 -21.11
N PRO A 246 -14.24 16.75 -19.76
CA PRO A 246 -14.13 15.53 -18.98
C PRO A 246 -15.33 14.63 -19.22
N SER A 247 -15.06 13.33 -19.34
CA SER A 247 -16.12 12.32 -19.43
C SER A 247 -16.07 11.43 -18.18
N PRO A 248 -16.72 11.83 -17.07
CA PRO A 248 -16.64 11.12 -15.78
C PRO A 248 -17.26 9.71 -15.83
N LYS A 249 -18.05 9.42 -16.87
CA LYS A 249 -18.62 8.09 -17.10
C LYS A 249 -17.80 7.25 -18.06
N SER A 250 -16.70 7.74 -18.65
CA SER A 250 -15.92 6.98 -19.62
C SER A 250 -15.09 5.90 -18.94
N ALA A 251 -14.89 4.76 -19.62
CA ALA A 251 -14.01 3.70 -19.13
C ALA A 251 -12.50 4.04 -19.27
N ARG A 252 -12.16 5.18 -19.89
CA ARG A 252 -10.79 5.68 -19.98
C ARG A 252 -10.39 6.43 -18.71
N GLN A 253 -11.35 7.11 -18.07
CA GLN A 253 -11.14 7.87 -16.84
C GLN A 253 -11.30 7.00 -15.58
N VAL A 254 -10.87 5.75 -15.67
CA VAL A 254 -10.98 4.79 -14.57
C VAL A 254 -9.73 4.87 -13.72
N ILE A 255 -9.92 5.01 -12.42
CA ILE A 255 -8.83 4.94 -11.46
C ILE A 255 -8.37 3.47 -11.39
N PRO A 256 -7.10 3.15 -11.65
CA PRO A 256 -6.57 1.79 -11.53
C PRO A 256 -6.81 1.20 -10.13
N ALA A 257 -7.07 -0.13 -10.06
CA ALA A 257 -7.33 -0.82 -8.80
C ALA A 257 -6.19 -0.65 -7.79
N ASP A 258 -4.94 -0.71 -8.26
CA ASP A 258 -3.75 -0.61 -7.40
C ASP A 258 -3.70 0.77 -6.70
N LEU A 259 -4.05 1.84 -7.42
CA LEU A 259 -4.09 3.19 -6.85
C LEU A 259 -5.26 3.38 -5.89
N ALA A 260 -6.40 2.74 -6.18
CA ALA A 260 -7.55 2.75 -5.27
C ALA A 260 -7.24 2.01 -3.96
N ASP A 261 -6.54 0.87 -4.04
CA ASP A 261 -6.07 0.10 -2.90
C ASP A 261 -5.05 0.89 -2.05
N ASP A 262 -4.10 1.58 -2.68
CA ASP A 262 -3.14 2.44 -1.99
C ASP A 262 -3.82 3.63 -1.29
N ALA A 263 -4.80 4.26 -1.95
CA ALA A 263 -5.58 5.35 -1.36
C ALA A 263 -6.42 4.86 -0.17
N LEU A 264 -7.04 3.69 -0.28
CA LEU A 264 -7.81 3.07 0.80
C LEU A 264 -6.91 2.67 1.97
N THR A 265 -5.72 2.15 1.69
CA THR A 265 -4.71 1.84 2.71
C THR A 265 -4.27 3.10 3.45
N ALA A 266 -4.01 4.20 2.74
CA ALA A 266 -3.67 5.49 3.36
C ALA A 266 -4.81 6.03 4.25
N ALA A 267 -6.07 5.81 3.85
CA ALA A 267 -7.24 6.16 4.65
C ALA A 267 -7.34 5.35 5.95
N ILE A 268 -7.15 4.03 5.83
CA ILE A 268 -7.14 3.09 6.97
C ILE A 268 -6.02 3.44 7.95
N GLU A 269 -4.82 3.76 7.44
CA GLU A 269 -3.67 4.15 8.26
C GLU A 269 -3.94 5.42 9.07
N ALA A 270 -4.66 6.39 8.49
CA ALA A 270 -5.09 7.60 9.21
C ALA A 270 -6.30 7.40 10.13
N LYS A 271 -6.93 6.23 10.12
CA LYS A 271 -8.08 5.88 10.97
C LYS A 271 -9.26 6.85 10.82
N ASP A 272 -9.50 7.34 9.61
CA ASP A 272 -10.65 8.20 9.30
C ASP A 272 -11.66 7.41 8.45
N MET A 273 -12.78 7.00 9.07
CA MET A 273 -13.79 6.14 8.43
C MET A 273 -14.47 6.87 7.28
N THR A 274 -14.81 8.14 7.50
CA THR A 274 -15.49 8.97 6.50
C THR A 274 -14.64 9.11 5.26
N LEU A 275 -13.33 9.29 5.44
CA LEU A 275 -12.38 9.36 4.34
C LEU A 275 -12.31 8.05 3.56
N ALA A 276 -12.22 6.91 4.24
CA ALA A 276 -12.19 5.61 3.58
C ALA A 276 -13.45 5.37 2.72
N LEU A 277 -14.63 5.71 3.24
CA LEU A 277 -15.89 5.60 2.50
C LEU A 277 -15.93 6.53 1.28
N THR A 278 -15.46 7.78 1.41
CA THR A 278 -15.39 8.70 0.26
C THR A 278 -14.40 8.24 -0.81
N VAL A 279 -13.28 7.60 -0.43
CA VAL A 279 -12.34 6.98 -1.38
C VAL A 279 -13.04 5.86 -2.15
N VAL A 280 -13.80 5.00 -1.47
CA VAL A 280 -14.59 3.93 -2.13
C VAL A 280 -15.64 4.52 -3.08
N ASP A 281 -16.26 5.64 -2.72
CA ASP A 281 -17.23 6.33 -3.56
C ASP A 281 -16.64 6.89 -4.86
N HIS A 282 -15.45 7.50 -4.77
CA HIS A 282 -14.76 8.05 -5.93
C HIS A 282 -14.01 7.00 -6.77
N THR A 283 -13.78 5.79 -6.26
CA THR A 283 -13.06 4.71 -6.96
C THR A 283 -14.01 3.64 -7.48
N TYR A 284 -14.34 2.63 -6.67
CA TYR A 284 -15.11 1.45 -7.06
C TYR A 284 -16.58 1.76 -7.36
N CYS A 285 -17.15 2.78 -6.72
CA CYS A 285 -18.52 3.19 -6.96
C CYS A 285 -18.68 4.12 -8.17
N ALA A 286 -17.57 4.62 -8.73
CA ALA A 286 -17.61 5.56 -9.83
C ALA A 286 -18.28 4.94 -11.07
N PRO A 287 -19.05 5.73 -11.84
CA PRO A 287 -19.68 5.23 -13.07
C PRO A 287 -18.65 4.77 -14.10
N ALA A 288 -17.47 5.39 -14.12
CA ALA A 288 -16.31 4.96 -14.91
C ALA A 288 -15.89 3.52 -14.57
N TRP A 289 -15.73 3.19 -13.28
CA TRP A 289 -15.33 1.85 -12.81
C TRP A 289 -16.34 0.79 -13.25
N ARG A 290 -17.63 1.05 -13.09
CA ARG A 290 -18.69 0.11 -13.50
C ARG A 290 -18.66 -0.17 -15.01
N ARG A 291 -18.41 0.85 -15.84
CA ARG A 291 -18.27 0.65 -17.30
C ARG A 291 -17.02 -0.12 -17.67
N HIS A 292 -15.90 0.18 -17.01
CA HIS A 292 -14.68 -0.58 -17.20
C HIS A 292 -14.86 -2.05 -16.85
N ARG A 293 -15.52 -2.33 -15.71
CA ARG A 293 -15.87 -3.69 -15.30
C ARG A 293 -16.76 -4.39 -16.33
N MET A 294 -17.75 -3.70 -16.90
CA MET A 294 -18.58 -4.25 -17.99
C MET A 294 -17.73 -4.65 -19.19
N ILE A 295 -16.82 -3.78 -19.61
CA ILE A 295 -15.98 -4.05 -20.78
C ILE A 295 -14.96 -5.16 -20.51
N THR A 296 -14.29 -5.16 -19.35
CA THR A 296 -13.21 -6.11 -19.08
C THR A 296 -13.69 -7.48 -18.62
N LYS A 297 -14.73 -7.54 -17.79
CA LYS A 297 -15.23 -8.81 -17.22
C LYS A 297 -16.37 -9.42 -18.01
N LEU A 298 -17.30 -8.61 -18.51
CA LEU A 298 -18.40 -9.11 -19.35
C LEU A 298 -18.10 -9.06 -20.84
N GLY A 299 -17.13 -8.25 -21.29
CA GLY A 299 -16.83 -8.10 -22.73
C GLY A 299 -16.40 -9.41 -23.39
N LEU A 300 -15.46 -10.14 -22.80
CA LEU A 300 -14.98 -11.41 -23.35
C LEU A 300 -16.09 -12.49 -23.43
N PRO A 301 -16.79 -12.84 -22.33
CA PRO A 301 -17.85 -13.85 -22.41
C PRO A 301 -18.99 -13.42 -23.33
N SER A 302 -19.34 -12.13 -23.37
CA SER A 302 -20.38 -11.61 -24.26
C SER A 302 -19.96 -11.71 -25.74
N ALA A 303 -18.70 -11.42 -26.06
CA ALA A 303 -18.18 -11.56 -27.42
C ALA A 303 -18.17 -13.02 -27.87
N LEU A 304 -17.75 -13.95 -27.00
CA LEU A 304 -17.79 -15.40 -27.29
C LEU A 304 -19.23 -15.88 -27.53
N MET A 305 -20.17 -15.45 -26.69
CA MET A 305 -21.59 -15.79 -26.85
C MET A 305 -22.18 -15.22 -28.15
N GLY A 306 -21.80 -14.00 -28.52
CA GLY A 306 -22.23 -13.37 -29.77
C GLY A 306 -21.68 -14.06 -31.03
N MET A 307 -20.45 -14.60 -30.96
CA MET A 307 -19.83 -15.33 -32.07
C MET A 307 -20.23 -16.81 -32.15
N ALA A 308 -20.75 -17.37 -31.06
CA ALA A 308 -21.17 -18.78 -30.98
C ALA A 308 -22.11 -19.23 -32.11
N PRO A 309 -23.23 -18.55 -32.45
CA PRO A 309 -24.14 -19.04 -33.49
C PRO A 309 -23.48 -19.11 -34.87
N PHE A 310 -22.55 -18.19 -35.18
CA PHE A 310 -21.80 -18.21 -36.43
C PHE A 310 -20.85 -19.41 -36.48
N ALA A 311 -20.10 -19.66 -35.40
CA ALA A 311 -19.22 -20.82 -35.31
C ALA A 311 -20.01 -22.14 -35.43
N ILE A 312 -21.14 -22.24 -34.73
CA ILE A 312 -22.00 -23.44 -34.77
C ILE A 312 -22.59 -23.64 -36.17
N TYR A 313 -22.96 -22.57 -36.86
CA TYR A 313 -23.45 -22.66 -38.24
C TYR A 313 -22.39 -23.20 -39.21
N MET A 314 -21.13 -22.75 -39.08
CA MET A 314 -20.01 -23.27 -39.88
C MET A 314 -19.72 -24.75 -39.55
N ILE A 315 -19.73 -25.12 -38.27
CA ILE A 315 -19.57 -26.52 -37.86
C ILE A 315 -20.70 -27.40 -38.43
N ALA A 316 -21.94 -26.92 -38.38
CA ALA A 316 -23.10 -27.63 -38.92
C ALA A 316 -23.03 -27.77 -40.46
N GLN A 317 -22.46 -26.78 -41.16
CA GLN A 317 -22.25 -26.84 -42.60
C GLN A 317 -21.28 -27.97 -42.97
N GLU A 318 -20.14 -28.08 -42.31
CA GLU A 318 -19.16 -29.15 -42.56
C GLU A 318 -19.73 -30.53 -42.19
N LEU A 319 -20.42 -30.63 -41.05
CA LEU A 319 -21.07 -31.87 -40.61
C LEU A 319 -22.12 -32.36 -41.63
N SER A 320 -22.79 -31.46 -42.35
CA SER A 320 -23.82 -31.84 -43.33
C SER A 320 -23.31 -32.65 -44.52
N VAL A 321 -22.04 -32.50 -44.88
CA VAL A 321 -21.43 -33.24 -45.99
C VAL A 321 -21.26 -34.73 -45.66
N TYR A 322 -21.14 -35.07 -44.38
CA TYR A 322 -20.89 -36.45 -43.92
C TYR A 322 -22.15 -37.28 -43.68
N SER A 323 -23.35 -36.70 -43.81
CA SER A 323 -24.59 -37.36 -43.38
C SER A 323 -24.95 -38.60 -44.21
N GLY A 324 -24.68 -38.62 -45.52
CA GLY A 324 -24.86 -39.75 -46.45
C GLY A 324 -26.29 -40.30 -46.63
N TYR A 325 -27.15 -40.18 -45.62
CA TYR A 325 -28.47 -40.80 -45.50
C TYR A 325 -29.60 -39.76 -45.35
N ILE A 326 -29.29 -38.54 -44.92
CA ILE A 326 -30.25 -37.44 -44.74
C ILE A 326 -29.86 -36.32 -45.70
N ASP A 327 -30.87 -35.64 -46.26
CA ASP A 327 -30.68 -34.43 -47.06
C ASP A 327 -29.80 -33.40 -46.33
N PRO A 328 -28.72 -32.89 -46.95
CA PRO A 328 -27.75 -32.02 -46.28
C PRO A 328 -28.36 -30.80 -45.60
N TRP A 329 -29.41 -30.22 -46.19
CA TRP A 329 -30.11 -29.07 -45.61
C TRP A 329 -30.80 -29.44 -44.28
N THR A 330 -31.54 -30.54 -44.29
CA THR A 330 -32.26 -31.04 -43.12
C THR A 330 -31.29 -31.44 -42.00
N PHE A 331 -30.21 -32.13 -42.35
CA PHE A 331 -29.19 -32.52 -41.39
C PHE A 331 -28.49 -31.32 -40.75
N LYS A 332 -28.12 -30.32 -41.56
CA LYS A 332 -27.52 -29.07 -41.06
C LYS A 332 -28.42 -28.38 -40.03
N LEU A 333 -29.73 -28.29 -40.30
CA LEU A 333 -30.68 -27.66 -39.39
C LEU A 333 -30.72 -28.40 -38.04
N TYR A 334 -30.78 -29.74 -38.07
CA TYR A 334 -30.75 -30.56 -36.85
C TYR A 334 -29.42 -30.45 -36.10
N ALA A 335 -28.28 -30.48 -36.80
CA ALA A 335 -26.96 -30.32 -36.20
C ALA A 335 -26.82 -28.93 -35.55
N PHE A 336 -27.22 -27.87 -36.26
CA PHE A 336 -27.24 -26.51 -35.73
C PHE A 336 -28.13 -26.40 -34.49
N ALA A 337 -29.36 -26.92 -34.54
CA ALA A 337 -30.29 -26.90 -33.41
C ALA A 337 -29.76 -27.69 -32.21
N GLY A 338 -29.19 -28.87 -32.43
CA GLY A 338 -28.63 -29.70 -31.38
C GLY A 338 -27.42 -29.06 -30.69
N ILE A 339 -26.44 -28.58 -31.47
CA ILE A 339 -25.23 -27.95 -30.94
C ILE A 339 -25.57 -26.62 -30.27
N SER A 340 -26.43 -25.79 -30.88
CA SER A 340 -26.85 -24.52 -30.26
C SER A 340 -27.58 -24.71 -28.95
N THR A 341 -28.46 -25.72 -28.84
CA THR A 341 -29.12 -26.06 -27.58
C THR A 341 -28.09 -26.47 -26.52
N TYR A 342 -27.14 -27.34 -26.86
CA TYR A 342 -26.08 -27.76 -25.94
C TYR A 342 -25.24 -26.57 -25.45
N VAL A 343 -24.79 -25.70 -26.36
CA VAL A 343 -24.01 -24.50 -26.04
C VAL A 343 -24.82 -23.50 -25.21
N ALA A 344 -26.10 -23.31 -25.51
CA ALA A 344 -26.98 -22.44 -24.72
C ALA A 344 -27.17 -22.98 -23.30
N CYS A 345 -27.50 -24.27 -23.15
CA CYS A 345 -27.67 -24.91 -21.85
C CYS A 345 -26.39 -24.86 -21.02
N THR A 346 -25.25 -25.30 -21.58
CA THR A 346 -23.96 -25.28 -20.88
C THR A 346 -23.46 -23.86 -20.62
N GLY A 347 -23.71 -22.93 -21.54
CA GLY A 347 -23.37 -21.51 -21.39
C GLY A 347 -24.12 -20.85 -20.23
N THR A 348 -25.41 -21.16 -20.06
CA THR A 348 -26.18 -20.64 -18.90
C THR A 348 -25.66 -21.18 -17.57
N LEU A 349 -25.30 -22.48 -17.50
CA LEU A 349 -24.67 -23.06 -16.31
C LEU A 349 -23.30 -22.43 -16.02
N GLY A 350 -22.49 -22.23 -17.07
CA GLY A 350 -21.19 -21.55 -16.96
C GLY A 350 -21.33 -20.10 -16.50
N PHE A 351 -22.34 -19.37 -16.96
CA PHE A 351 -22.64 -18.01 -16.51
C PHE A 351 -23.01 -17.98 -15.02
N VAL A 352 -23.89 -18.89 -14.58
CA VAL A 352 -24.22 -19.00 -13.15
C VAL A 352 -22.95 -19.29 -12.35
N ALA A 353 -22.16 -20.30 -12.74
CA ALA A 353 -20.92 -20.65 -12.08
C ALA A 353 -19.94 -19.46 -11.98
N LEU A 354 -19.76 -18.71 -13.08
CA LEU A 354 -18.90 -17.52 -13.13
C LEU A 354 -19.37 -16.44 -12.16
N THR A 355 -20.67 -16.17 -12.12
CA THR A 355 -21.25 -15.16 -11.23
C THR A 355 -21.27 -15.59 -9.77
N THR A 356 -21.30 -16.89 -9.48
CA THR A 356 -21.28 -17.44 -8.10
C THR A 356 -19.88 -17.69 -7.55
N TRP A 357 -18.86 -17.88 -8.39
CA TRP A 357 -17.49 -18.21 -7.95
C TRP A 357 -16.87 -17.10 -7.10
N ASN A 358 -17.30 -15.85 -7.29
CA ASN A 358 -16.65 -14.68 -6.72
C ASN A 358 -17.13 -14.31 -5.30
N ASP A 359 -17.74 -15.24 -4.56
CA ASP A 359 -18.34 -14.98 -3.25
C ASP A 359 -17.31 -15.10 -2.09
N HIS A 360 -16.09 -14.58 -2.28
CA HIS A 360 -15.03 -14.63 -1.27
C HIS A 360 -15.18 -13.49 -0.25
N HIS A 361 -15.92 -13.72 0.84
CA HIS A 361 -16.18 -12.72 1.87
C HIS A 361 -15.62 -13.14 3.24
N ASP A 362 -15.03 -12.18 3.97
CA ASP A 362 -14.63 -12.39 5.36
C ASP A 362 -15.71 -11.91 6.34
N ARG A 363 -16.22 -10.68 6.15
CA ARG A 363 -17.22 -10.05 7.03
C ARG A 363 -18.43 -9.52 6.28
N VAL A 364 -18.20 -8.93 5.11
CA VAL A 364 -19.25 -8.27 4.31
C VAL A 364 -19.80 -9.23 3.27
N VAL A 365 -21.08 -9.55 3.40
CA VAL A 365 -21.77 -10.55 2.57
C VAL A 365 -22.93 -9.92 1.81
N TRP A 366 -23.27 -10.46 0.63
CA TRP A 366 -24.44 -10.03 -0.11
C TRP A 366 -25.75 -10.35 0.62
N ARG A 367 -26.70 -9.41 0.62
CA ARG A 367 -28.05 -9.66 1.13
C ARG A 367 -28.74 -10.72 0.25
N PRO A 368 -29.50 -11.67 0.85
CA PRO A 368 -30.34 -12.56 0.06
C PRO A 368 -31.29 -11.75 -0.83
N GLY A 369 -31.42 -12.14 -2.10
CA GLY A 369 -32.25 -11.46 -3.10
C GLY A 369 -31.53 -10.49 -4.03
N VAL A 370 -30.25 -10.15 -3.79
CA VAL A 370 -29.45 -9.35 -4.75
C VAL A 370 -29.17 -10.20 -5.99
N PRO A 371 -29.38 -9.69 -7.23
CA PRO A 371 -29.17 -10.46 -8.45
C PRO A 371 -27.69 -10.77 -8.67
N LEU A 372 -27.40 -11.94 -9.26
CA LEU A 372 -26.04 -12.46 -9.43
C LEU A 372 -25.14 -11.54 -10.25
N LEU A 373 -25.68 -10.90 -11.29
CA LEU A 373 -24.93 -9.95 -12.11
C LEU A 373 -24.48 -8.74 -11.30
N ASP A 374 -25.35 -8.17 -10.46
CA ASP A 374 -24.98 -7.01 -9.65
C ASP A 374 -23.88 -7.36 -8.64
N ARG A 375 -23.94 -8.57 -8.04
CA ARG A 375 -22.88 -9.08 -7.14
C ARG A 375 -21.55 -9.16 -7.88
N TYR A 376 -21.55 -9.78 -9.05
CA TYR A 376 -20.35 -9.96 -9.86
C TYR A 376 -19.71 -8.61 -10.27
N MET A 377 -20.54 -7.61 -10.58
CA MET A 377 -20.11 -6.30 -11.03
C MET A 377 -19.64 -5.39 -9.89
N ARG A 378 -20.22 -5.56 -8.71
CA ARG A 378 -19.92 -4.77 -7.50
C ARG A 378 -19.03 -5.52 -6.51
N GLU A 379 -18.37 -6.59 -6.95
CA GLU A 379 -17.49 -7.35 -6.07
C GLU A 379 -16.32 -6.52 -5.54
N ASP A 380 -15.72 -5.67 -6.37
CA ASP A 380 -14.59 -4.85 -5.94
C ASP A 380 -15.02 -3.82 -4.86
N GLU A 381 -16.26 -3.31 -4.97
CA GLU A 381 -16.88 -2.45 -3.95
C GLU A 381 -17.07 -3.23 -2.63
N ARG A 382 -17.58 -4.46 -2.70
CA ARG A 382 -17.74 -5.33 -1.52
C ARG A 382 -16.38 -5.62 -0.87
N ALA A 383 -15.37 -5.99 -1.67
CA ALA A 383 -14.03 -6.29 -1.18
C ALA A 383 -13.37 -5.08 -0.50
N ALA A 384 -13.55 -3.87 -1.03
CA ALA A 384 -13.06 -2.65 -0.41
C ALA A 384 -13.73 -2.39 0.96
N LEU A 385 -15.05 -2.63 1.06
CA LEU A 385 -15.78 -2.51 2.33
C LEU A 385 -15.42 -3.59 3.33
N ASP A 386 -15.13 -4.80 2.85
CA ASP A 386 -14.65 -5.90 3.67
C ASP A 386 -13.29 -5.55 4.29
N ARG A 387 -12.39 -4.93 3.51
CA ARG A 387 -11.11 -4.42 4.02
C ARG A 387 -11.30 -3.33 5.09
N ILE A 388 -12.23 -2.40 4.88
CA ILE A 388 -12.58 -1.36 5.87
C ILE A 388 -13.13 -2.03 7.14
N ALA A 389 -14.09 -2.94 7.02
CA ALA A 389 -14.65 -3.67 8.14
C ALA A 389 -13.57 -4.44 8.93
N CYS A 390 -12.66 -5.14 8.25
CA CYS A 390 -11.55 -5.85 8.86
C CYS A 390 -10.52 -4.93 9.54
N ALA A 391 -10.36 -3.70 9.05
CA ALA A 391 -9.43 -2.74 9.64
C ALA A 391 -9.99 -2.02 10.88
N TRP A 392 -11.28 -1.73 10.90
CA TRP A 392 -11.94 -1.00 11.99
C TRP A 392 -12.43 -1.90 13.12
N GLY A 393 -12.96 -3.08 12.79
CA GLY A 393 -13.48 -3.97 13.82
C GLY A 393 -12.43 -4.88 14.44
N PHE A 394 -12.89 -5.79 15.29
CA PHE A 394 -12.03 -6.74 15.98
C PHE A 394 -11.44 -7.74 14.99
N LYS A 395 -10.13 -7.98 15.16
CA LYS A 395 -9.42 -9.01 14.39
C LYS A 395 -9.84 -10.40 14.83
N GLU A 396 -10.15 -10.57 16.12
CA GLU A 396 -10.53 -11.85 16.71
C GLU A 396 -11.96 -12.25 16.29
N GLU A 397 -12.10 -13.42 15.67
CA GLU A 397 -13.38 -13.94 15.16
C GLU A 397 -14.46 -14.06 16.25
N TRP A 398 -14.09 -14.42 17.48
CA TRP A 398 -15.02 -14.61 18.60
C TRP A 398 -15.55 -13.31 19.20
N ARG A 399 -14.94 -12.15 18.87
CA ARG A 399 -15.41 -10.83 19.28
C ARG A 399 -16.19 -10.11 18.19
N ARG A 400 -16.22 -10.65 16.97
CA ARG A 400 -16.99 -10.07 15.86
C ARG A 400 -18.47 -10.10 16.23
N GLY A 401 -19.16 -8.99 16.03
CA GLY A 401 -20.55 -8.80 16.42
C GLY A 401 -20.77 -8.06 17.74
N ASP A 402 -19.75 -7.97 18.60
CA ASP A 402 -19.77 -7.16 19.85
C ASP A 402 -19.27 -5.72 19.61
N GLU A 403 -19.19 -5.29 18.35
CA GLU A 403 -18.64 -4.01 17.95
C GLU A 403 -19.73 -2.94 18.00
N ASP A 404 -19.58 -2.00 18.92
CA ASP A 404 -20.48 -0.87 19.12
C ASP A 404 -19.72 0.44 18.90
N GLY A 405 -20.39 1.41 18.27
CA GLY A 405 -19.86 2.75 18.04
C GLY A 405 -20.56 3.45 16.88
N GLU A 406 -20.63 4.79 16.94
CA GLU A 406 -21.30 5.59 15.91
C GLU A 406 -20.71 5.36 14.51
N GLU A 407 -19.38 5.30 14.39
CA GLU A 407 -18.70 5.02 13.12
C GLU A 407 -18.98 3.60 12.60
N TRP A 408 -19.08 2.62 13.52
CA TRP A 408 -19.33 1.23 13.17
C TRP A 408 -20.78 1.00 12.74
N GLU A 409 -21.73 1.59 13.46
CA GLU A 409 -23.15 1.62 13.07
C GLU A 409 -23.33 2.36 11.74
N GLY A 410 -22.63 3.47 11.54
CA GLY A 410 -22.61 4.21 10.28
C GLY A 410 -22.13 3.35 9.12
N LEU A 411 -21.02 2.61 9.30
CA LEU A 411 -20.52 1.64 8.31
C LEU A 411 -21.56 0.55 8.02
N ARG A 412 -22.16 -0.04 9.06
CA ARG A 412 -23.20 -1.07 8.92
C ARG A 412 -24.39 -0.58 8.13
N GLN A 413 -24.89 0.63 8.42
CA GLN A 413 -25.99 1.25 7.69
C GLN A 413 -25.60 1.53 6.23
N TRP A 414 -24.39 2.05 5.99
CA TRP A 414 -23.90 2.36 4.65
C TRP A 414 -23.78 1.10 3.78
N ILE A 415 -23.25 0.01 4.34
CA ILE A 415 -23.18 -1.32 3.69
C ILE A 415 -24.59 -1.85 3.41
N LEU A 416 -25.52 -1.69 4.37
CA LEU A 416 -26.90 -2.15 4.25
C LEU A 416 -27.68 -1.43 3.15
N LEU A 417 -27.51 -0.11 3.01
CA LEU A 417 -28.11 0.68 1.92
C LEU A 417 -27.68 0.19 0.53
N ARG A 418 -26.54 -0.49 0.45
CA ARG A 418 -25.94 -1.01 -0.78
C ARG A 418 -26.30 -2.48 -1.05
N GLY A 419 -27.19 -3.06 -0.27
CA GLY A 419 -27.63 -4.46 -0.45
C GLY A 419 -26.62 -5.48 0.05
N MET A 420 -25.70 -5.06 0.92
CA MET A 420 -24.76 -5.95 1.61
C MET A 420 -25.13 -6.00 3.09
N VAL A 421 -24.61 -6.98 3.80
CA VAL A 421 -24.81 -7.18 5.24
C VAL A 421 -23.44 -7.36 5.86
N LEU A 422 -23.12 -6.49 6.82
CA LEU A 422 -21.95 -6.62 7.68
C LEU A 422 -22.25 -7.61 8.80
N ASP A 423 -21.36 -8.57 9.00
CA ASP A 423 -21.43 -9.63 10.02
C ASP A 423 -22.81 -10.30 10.07
N LYS A 424 -23.11 -11.05 9.01
CA LYS A 424 -24.37 -11.79 8.95
C LYS A 424 -24.40 -12.83 10.09
N PRO A 425 -25.44 -12.83 10.96
CA PRO A 425 -25.49 -13.73 12.11
C PRO A 425 -25.40 -15.21 11.72
N ASP A 426 -26.03 -15.57 10.60
CA ASP A 426 -25.97 -16.93 10.05
C ASP A 426 -24.55 -17.38 9.68
N LEU A 427 -23.58 -16.48 9.53
CA LEU A 427 -22.22 -16.81 9.14
C LEU A 427 -21.22 -16.60 10.28
N MET A 428 -21.69 -16.13 11.44
CA MET A 428 -20.83 -15.94 12.60
C MET A 428 -20.51 -17.28 13.29
N PRO A 429 -19.26 -17.46 13.75
CA PRO A 429 -18.85 -18.69 14.43
C PRO A 429 -19.68 -18.88 15.71
N GLY A 430 -20.20 -20.09 15.92
CA GLY A 430 -21.01 -20.44 17.08
C GLY A 430 -22.51 -20.23 16.94
N MET A 431 -22.99 -19.50 15.93
CA MET A 431 -24.43 -19.37 15.65
C MET A 431 -24.98 -20.47 14.74
N ASN A 432 -24.12 -21.12 13.95
CA ASN A 432 -24.45 -22.30 13.16
C ASN A 432 -23.72 -23.54 13.69
N PRO A 433 -24.39 -24.47 14.38
CA PRO A 433 -23.77 -25.69 14.91
C PRO A 433 -23.39 -26.72 13.83
N GLY A 434 -23.62 -26.42 12.55
CA GLY A 434 -23.46 -27.35 11.42
C GLY A 434 -22.36 -26.97 10.42
N ARG A 435 -21.45 -26.05 10.75
CA ARG A 435 -20.33 -25.65 9.90
C ARG A 435 -18.99 -25.91 10.57
#